data_AF-A0A0D2MF42-F1
#
_entry.id   AF-A0A0D2MF42-F1
#
_cell.length_a   1.000
_cell.length_b   1.000
_cell.length_c   1.000
_cell.angle_alpha   90.00
_cell.angle_beta   90.00
_cell.angle_gamma   90.00
#
_symmetry.space_group_name_H-M   'P 1'
#
loop_
_entity.id
_entity.type
_entity.pdbx_description
1 polymer ?
#
loop_
_entity_poly.entity_id
_entity_poly.type
_entity_poly.pdbx_seq_one_letter_code
_entity_poly.pdbx_strand_id
1 'polypeptide(L)'
;MPVLFLMLITVLNDGTLITVAYDNVNPSKVPEKWHLKALWAVSTVLSITALLSSLLLLWAALDSWNPHGLFHKLGLPGMQFDQIVTMIYLKVSLSDFLTLFSARTHNGFFWTSVPSWMLLTGATISMGISTLIACMWPPGVATFWTDGIPCRGLALGEYKLWALWVWIYCIVWWWIQDLCKVGAYWVIRRYNLFGVNTATLVNMRDKTTFGDKDSLARMSAGMVEGKLLEKQVERAADTVARVARASNDPAIRRASQGIDVVRTSVRVARDSLGATTGAAKDPETGAATSAAASLGRMQATVAQIERALEAAPPAERELIQIQLDAVRATAERLAAIDRQMRAERR
;
A
#
# COMPACT_ATOMS: atom_id res chain seq x y z
N MET A 1 36.88 0.99 8.31
CA MET A 1 36.38 1.61 9.56
C MET A 1 36.57 0.58 10.67
N PRO A 2 37.02 0.97 11.87
CA PRO A 2 37.17 0.05 13.00
C PRO A 2 35.85 -0.58 13.44
N VAL A 3 35.92 -1.80 14.00
CA VAL A 3 34.73 -2.52 14.48
C VAL A 3 34.01 -1.74 15.58
N LEU A 4 34.77 -1.06 16.45
CA LEU A 4 34.21 -0.21 17.50
C LEU A 4 33.27 0.87 16.96
N PHE A 5 33.64 1.54 15.87
CA PHE A 5 32.81 2.60 15.29
C PHE A 5 31.51 2.04 14.71
N LEU A 6 31.56 0.86 14.10
CA LEU A 6 30.36 0.15 13.65
C LEU A 6 29.46 -0.22 14.83
N MET A 7 30.04 -0.74 15.92
CA MET A 7 29.31 -1.07 17.15
C MET A 7 28.67 0.17 17.81
N LEU A 8 29.37 1.30 17.82
CA LEU A 8 28.83 2.57 18.33
C LEU A 8 27.65 3.05 17.49
N ILE A 9 27.73 2.93 16.16
CA ILE A 9 26.61 3.26 15.26
C ILE A 9 25.41 2.38 15.61
N THR A 10 25.59 1.06 15.69
CA THR A 10 24.48 0.12 15.95
C THR A 10 23.84 0.36 17.32
N VAL A 11 24.64 0.55 18.37
CA VAL A 11 24.11 0.77 19.73
C VAL A 11 23.31 2.07 19.82
N LEU A 12 23.83 3.16 19.24
CA LEU A 12 23.14 4.45 19.28
C LEU A 12 21.88 4.45 18.40
N ASN A 13 21.90 3.75 17.26
CA ASN A 13 20.75 3.61 16.37
C ASN A 13 19.64 2.79 17.05
N ASP A 14 19.96 1.62 17.60
CA ASP A 14 19.00 0.77 18.31
C ASP A 14 18.36 1.49 19.51
N GLY A 15 19.17 2.27 20.25
CA GLY A 15 18.68 3.11 21.34
C GLY A 15 17.59 4.10 20.88
N THR A 16 17.76 4.70 19.70
CA THR A 16 16.73 5.58 19.12
C THR A 16 15.55 4.82 18.54
N LEU A 17 15.75 3.61 18.01
CA LEU A 17 14.68 2.78 17.45
C LEU A 17 13.65 2.42 18.53
N ILE A 18 14.07 2.20 19.77
CA ILE A 18 13.15 1.99 20.91
C ILE A 18 12.18 3.16 21.09
N THR A 19 12.62 4.40 20.84
CA THR A 19 11.77 5.60 20.98
C THR A 19 10.73 5.72 19.86
N VAL A 20 10.89 5.00 18.74
CA VAL A 20 9.91 4.96 17.64
C VAL A 20 8.61 4.31 18.07
N ALA A 21 8.64 3.38 19.04
CA ALA A 21 7.43 2.77 19.59
C ALA A 21 6.50 3.79 20.27
N TYR A 22 7.05 4.93 20.73
CA TYR A 22 6.33 6.04 21.36
C TYR A 22 6.18 7.26 20.44
N ASP A 23 6.31 7.04 19.14
CA ASP A 23 6.25 8.11 18.15
C ASP A 23 4.81 8.48 17.78
N ASN A 24 4.60 9.75 17.42
CA ASN A 24 3.30 10.28 17.07
C ASN A 24 3.03 10.07 15.57
N VAL A 25 2.31 8.99 15.24
CA VAL A 25 1.92 8.65 13.88
C VAL A 25 0.43 8.91 13.68
N ASN A 26 0.09 9.68 12.64
CA ASN A 26 -1.30 9.91 12.28
C ASN A 26 -1.85 8.64 11.59
N PRO A 27 -2.84 7.95 12.17
CA PRO A 27 -3.35 6.71 11.60
C PRO A 27 -4.03 6.97 10.25
N SER A 28 -3.94 6.01 9.34
CA SER A 28 -4.63 6.10 8.05
C SER A 28 -6.14 6.12 8.26
N LYS A 29 -6.83 6.94 7.45
CA LYS A 29 -8.29 6.99 7.42
C LYS A 29 -8.90 5.76 6.73
N VAL A 30 -8.13 4.82 6.22
CA VAL A 30 -8.61 3.56 5.65
C VAL A 30 -7.84 2.40 6.29
N PRO A 31 -8.41 1.18 6.37
CA PRO A 31 -7.61 0.04 6.75
C PRO A 31 -6.40 -0.05 5.81
N GLU A 32 -5.20 -0.23 6.34
CA GLU A 32 -4.00 -0.41 5.53
C GLU A 32 -3.67 -1.90 5.50
N LYS A 33 -3.33 -2.42 4.32
CA LYS A 33 -2.77 -3.78 4.21
C LYS A 33 -1.25 -3.66 4.21
N TRP A 34 -0.58 -4.59 4.88
CA TRP A 34 0.87 -4.61 4.88
C TRP A 34 1.40 -5.06 3.50
N HIS A 35 1.77 -4.08 2.67
CA HIS A 35 2.37 -4.33 1.37
C HIS A 35 3.89 -4.44 1.48
N LEU A 36 4.39 -5.62 1.86
CA LEU A 36 5.82 -5.89 1.98
C LEU A 36 6.59 -5.50 0.71
N LYS A 37 6.11 -5.88 -0.49
CA LYS A 37 6.81 -5.57 -1.75
C LYS A 37 7.03 -4.06 -1.96
N ALA A 38 6.03 -3.23 -1.64
CA ALA A 38 6.16 -1.78 -1.74
C ALA A 38 7.14 -1.23 -0.68
N LEU A 39 7.08 -1.75 0.55
CA LEU A 39 8.01 -1.38 1.62
C LEU A 39 9.47 -1.71 1.26
N TRP A 40 9.72 -2.91 0.71
CA TRP A 40 11.05 -3.33 0.25
C TRP A 40 11.58 -2.43 -0.88
N ALA A 41 10.71 -2.06 -1.83
CA ALA A 41 11.10 -1.16 -2.92
C ALA A 41 11.51 0.23 -2.40
N VAL A 42 10.72 0.83 -1.51
CA VAL A 42 11.06 2.14 -0.93
C VAL A 42 12.30 2.07 -0.04
N SER A 43 12.43 1.02 0.78
CA SER A 43 13.61 0.80 1.60
C SER A 43 14.88 0.70 0.74
N THR A 44 14.81 -0.01 -0.38
CA THR A 44 15.94 -0.14 -1.32
C THR A 44 16.34 1.22 -1.92
N VAL A 45 15.37 2.05 -2.31
CA VAL A 45 15.65 3.41 -2.82
C VAL A 45 16.34 4.28 -1.77
N LEU A 46 15.88 4.23 -0.51
CA LEU A 46 16.49 4.94 0.61
C LEU A 46 17.93 4.45 0.84
N SER A 47 18.15 3.13 0.90
CA SER A 47 19.48 2.54 1.11
C SER A 47 20.46 2.87 -0.03
N ILE A 48 20.02 2.84 -1.29
CA ILE A 48 20.87 3.22 -2.44
C ILE A 48 21.25 4.69 -2.35
N THR A 49 20.30 5.57 -1.98
CA THR A 49 20.59 7.01 -1.83
C THR A 49 21.59 7.26 -0.70
N ALA A 50 21.42 6.58 0.43
CA ALA A 50 22.36 6.64 1.56
C ALA A 50 23.74 6.08 1.21
N LEU A 51 23.81 4.99 0.43
CA LEU A 51 25.05 4.40 -0.06
C LEU A 51 25.79 5.34 -1.01
N LEU A 52 25.10 5.87 -2.02
CA LEU A 52 25.67 6.80 -3.00
C LEU A 52 26.21 8.07 -2.30
N SER A 53 25.47 8.61 -1.33
CA SER A 53 25.94 9.76 -0.57
C SER A 53 27.16 9.45 0.31
N SER A 54 27.28 8.25 0.88
CA SER A 54 28.48 7.84 1.62
C SER A 54 29.69 7.68 0.69
N LEU A 55 29.49 7.05 -0.48
CA LEU A 55 30.55 6.83 -1.46
C LEU A 55 31.03 8.14 -2.07
N LEU A 56 30.13 9.06 -2.39
CA LEU A 56 30.49 10.38 -2.91
C LEU A 56 31.31 11.18 -1.89
N LEU A 57 30.94 11.13 -0.61
CA LEU A 57 31.71 11.77 0.46
C LEU A 57 33.10 11.17 0.58
N LEU A 58 33.19 9.83 0.58
CA LEU A 58 34.46 9.11 0.66
C LEU A 58 35.36 9.45 -0.53
N TRP A 59 34.81 9.45 -1.74
CA TRP A 59 35.54 9.82 -2.95
C TRP A 59 36.06 11.26 -2.88
N ALA A 60 35.22 12.21 -2.48
CA ALA A 60 35.61 13.61 -2.35
C ALA A 60 36.66 13.84 -1.24
N ALA A 61 36.58 13.07 -0.16
CA ALA A 61 37.56 13.10 0.93
C ALA A 61 38.91 12.51 0.53
N LEU A 62 38.93 11.40 -0.22
CA LEU A 62 40.17 10.79 -0.72
C LEU A 62 40.85 11.65 -1.79
N ASP A 63 40.08 12.32 -2.64
CA ASP A 63 40.58 13.24 -3.67
C ASP A 63 40.86 14.65 -3.12
N SER A 64 40.80 14.85 -1.80
CA SER A 64 40.93 16.18 -1.18
C SER A 64 42.28 16.86 -1.40
N TRP A 65 43.34 16.09 -1.66
CA TRP A 65 44.69 16.60 -1.93
C TRP A 65 44.92 17.01 -3.39
N ASN A 66 43.98 16.70 -4.28
CA ASN A 66 44.08 17.02 -5.69
C ASN A 66 43.66 18.48 -5.94
N PRO A 67 44.47 19.32 -6.60
CA PRO A 67 44.13 20.73 -6.87
C PRO A 67 42.90 20.90 -7.77
N HIS A 68 42.51 19.88 -8.55
CA HIS A 68 41.25 19.89 -9.31
C HIS A 68 40.09 19.17 -8.61
N GLY A 69 40.32 18.67 -7.40
CA GLY A 69 39.36 17.92 -6.60
C GLY A 69 38.21 18.77 -6.08
N LEU A 70 37.12 18.09 -5.71
CA LEU A 70 35.87 18.74 -5.31
C LEU A 70 36.03 19.58 -4.03
N PHE A 71 36.84 19.12 -3.07
CA PHE A 71 37.12 19.86 -1.83
C PHE A 71 37.94 21.11 -2.09
N HIS A 72 38.94 21.05 -2.97
CA HIS A 72 39.75 22.22 -3.32
C HIS A 72 38.92 23.29 -4.03
N LYS A 73 38.01 22.91 -4.94
CA LYS A 73 37.05 23.84 -5.58
C LYS A 73 36.09 24.49 -4.59
N LEU A 74 35.79 23.81 -3.47
CA LEU A 74 34.98 24.33 -2.37
C LEU A 74 35.81 25.14 -1.35
N GLY A 75 37.11 25.32 -1.58
CA GLY A 75 38.02 26.05 -0.69
C GLY A 75 38.37 25.30 0.60
N LEU A 76 38.16 23.98 0.65
CA LEU A 76 38.44 23.16 1.82
C LEU A 76 39.89 22.63 1.78
N PRO A 77 40.54 22.51 2.95
CA PRO A 77 41.89 21.96 3.03
C PRO A 77 41.89 20.45 2.77
N GLY A 78 43.07 19.92 2.43
CA GLY A 78 43.27 18.48 2.31
C GLY A 78 43.05 17.77 3.65
N MET A 79 42.49 16.56 3.62
CA MET A 79 42.21 15.79 4.84
C MET A 79 43.08 14.53 4.96
N GLN A 80 43.62 14.29 6.16
CA GLN A 80 44.43 13.12 6.45
C GLN A 80 43.55 11.86 6.56
N PHE A 81 44.09 10.69 6.21
CA PHE A 81 43.33 9.43 6.15
C PHE A 81 42.65 9.05 7.48
N ASP A 82 43.30 9.33 8.61
CA ASP A 82 42.77 9.11 9.96
C ASP A 82 41.52 9.95 10.28
N GLN A 83 41.44 11.16 9.70
CA GLN A 83 40.26 12.03 9.76
C GLN A 83 39.17 11.63 8.77
N ILE A 84 39.54 11.04 7.61
CA ILE A 84 38.57 10.48 6.66
C ILE A 84 37.76 9.37 7.34
N VAL A 85 38.41 8.49 8.10
CA VAL A 85 37.74 7.38 8.79
C VAL A 85 36.72 7.89 9.81
N THR A 86 37.09 8.88 10.64
CA THR A 86 36.19 9.49 11.63
C THR A 86 35.09 10.32 10.97
N MET A 87 35.37 10.95 9.82
CA MET A 87 34.37 11.68 9.03
C MET A 87 33.28 10.74 8.50
N ILE A 88 33.68 9.60 7.95
CA ILE A 88 32.71 8.61 7.45
C ILE A 88 31.89 8.02 8.59
N TYR A 89 32.49 7.78 9.75
CA TYR A 89 31.75 7.39 10.97
C TYR A 89 30.67 8.42 11.31
N LEU A 90 31.03 9.70 11.39
CA LEU A 90 30.08 10.78 11.71
C LEU A 90 28.97 10.86 10.66
N LYS A 91 29.32 10.81 9.36
CA LYS A 91 28.33 10.84 8.28
C LYS A 91 27.33 9.71 8.40
N VAL A 92 27.80 8.47 8.55
CA VAL A 92 26.92 7.29 8.59
C VAL A 92 26.00 7.40 9.80
N SER A 93 26.55 7.71 10.97
CA SER A 93 25.77 7.91 12.19
C SER A 93 24.68 8.98 12.04
N LEU A 94 25.01 10.19 11.57
CA LEU A 94 24.03 11.26 11.36
C LEU A 94 22.98 10.90 10.29
N SER A 95 23.44 10.29 9.20
CA SER A 95 22.58 9.87 8.08
C SER A 95 21.52 8.87 8.54
N ASP A 96 21.86 7.93 9.41
CA ASP A 96 20.92 6.93 9.92
C ASP A 96 19.78 7.58 10.73
N PHE A 97 20.11 8.50 11.65
CA PHE A 97 19.11 9.24 12.43
C PHE A 97 18.23 10.13 11.55
N LEU A 98 18.81 10.84 10.59
CA LEU A 98 18.05 11.67 9.64
C LEU A 98 17.13 10.81 8.75
N THR A 99 17.62 9.65 8.30
CA THR A 99 16.83 8.68 7.54
C THR A 99 15.61 8.23 8.30
N LEU A 100 15.75 7.98 9.60
CA LEU A 100 14.64 7.58 10.47
C LEU A 100 13.52 8.64 10.52
N PHE A 101 13.87 9.93 10.60
CA PHE A 101 12.87 11.01 10.55
C PHE A 101 12.11 11.06 9.20
N SER A 102 12.79 10.76 8.09
CA SER A 102 12.16 10.66 6.77
C SER A 102 11.29 9.41 6.64
N ALA A 103 11.77 8.26 7.11
CA ALA A 103 11.07 6.97 7.02
C ALA A 103 9.75 6.93 7.81
N ARG A 104 9.69 7.65 8.93
CA ARG A 104 8.48 7.84 9.74
C ARG A 104 7.31 8.44 8.94
N THR A 105 7.61 9.34 8.02
CA THR A 105 6.60 9.96 7.16
C THR A 105 6.41 9.10 5.93
N HIS A 106 5.39 8.23 5.96
CA HIS A 106 5.12 7.30 4.88
C HIS A 106 4.92 8.02 3.55
N ASN A 107 3.80 8.73 3.37
CA ASN A 107 3.40 9.23 2.06
C ASN A 107 3.61 10.73 1.84
N GLY A 108 4.09 11.43 2.86
CA GLY A 108 4.39 12.85 2.83
C GLY A 108 5.88 13.10 2.99
N PHE A 109 6.26 14.35 2.84
CA PHE A 109 7.59 14.82 3.20
C PHE A 109 7.82 14.73 4.71
N PHE A 110 9.08 14.79 5.14
CA PHE A 110 9.46 14.69 6.56
C PHE A 110 8.76 15.71 7.48
N TRP A 111 8.31 16.86 6.96
CA TRP A 111 7.56 17.89 7.69
C TRP A 111 6.04 17.64 7.80
N THR A 112 5.52 16.54 7.26
CA THR A 112 4.06 16.28 7.23
C THR A 112 3.52 15.88 8.61
N SER A 113 4.35 15.30 9.46
CA SER A 113 4.00 14.99 10.85
C SER A 113 5.09 15.51 11.78
N VAL A 114 4.73 15.91 12.99
CA VAL A 114 5.71 16.35 14.00
C VAL A 114 6.18 15.10 14.77
N PRO A 115 7.50 14.88 14.94
CA PRO A 115 8.01 13.73 15.71
C PRO A 115 7.64 13.87 17.19
N SER A 116 7.52 12.75 17.91
CA SER A 116 7.31 12.82 19.36
C SER A 116 8.51 13.46 20.07
N TRP A 117 8.25 14.08 21.22
CA TRP A 117 9.30 14.69 22.03
C TRP A 117 10.36 13.66 22.45
N MET A 118 9.94 12.43 22.77
CA MET A 118 10.83 11.33 23.14
C MET A 118 11.79 10.96 22.01
N LEU A 119 11.28 10.83 20.78
CA LEU A 119 12.09 10.54 19.60
C LEU A 119 13.09 11.67 19.32
N LEU A 120 12.64 12.92 19.40
CA LEU A 120 13.50 14.08 19.16
C LEU A 120 14.62 14.18 20.20
N THR A 121 14.31 13.98 21.49
CA THR A 121 15.33 13.97 22.54
C THR A 121 16.31 12.81 22.38
N GLY A 122 15.83 11.60 22.08
CA GLY A 122 16.68 10.43 21.87
C GLY A 122 17.64 10.63 20.70
N ALA A 123 17.10 11.06 19.55
CA ALA A 123 17.91 11.34 18.37
C ALA A 123 18.92 12.48 18.61
N THR A 124 18.52 13.56 19.31
CA THR A 124 19.41 14.69 19.61
C THR A 124 20.57 14.26 20.51
N ILE A 125 20.29 13.46 21.54
CA ILE A 125 21.32 12.91 22.43
C ILE A 125 22.26 11.99 21.64
N SER A 126 21.72 11.06 20.84
CA SER A 126 22.54 10.12 20.06
C SER A 126 23.39 10.81 18.99
N MET A 127 22.84 11.79 18.26
CA MET A 127 23.59 12.61 17.30
C MET A 127 24.65 13.47 17.99
N GLY A 128 24.34 14.01 19.19
CA GLY A 128 25.28 14.75 20.01
C GLY A 128 26.46 13.89 20.46
N ILE A 129 26.19 12.70 21.02
CA ILE A 129 27.22 11.74 21.43
C ILE A 129 28.08 11.35 20.24
N SER A 130 27.48 11.03 19.09
CA SER A 130 28.22 10.66 17.87
C SER A 130 29.12 11.79 17.37
N THR A 131 28.63 13.03 17.42
CA THR A 131 29.41 14.22 17.06
C THR A 131 30.56 14.45 18.04
N LEU A 132 30.34 14.26 19.35
CA LEU A 132 31.38 14.38 20.38
C LEU A 132 32.48 13.35 20.20
N ILE A 133 32.11 12.08 19.97
CA ILE A 133 33.05 10.99 19.69
C ILE A 133 33.85 11.30 18.42
N ALA A 134 33.20 11.73 17.35
CA ALA A 134 33.87 12.06 16.10
C ALA A 134 34.81 13.27 16.21
N CYS A 135 34.47 14.27 17.03
CA CYS A 135 35.29 15.48 17.18
C CYS A 135 36.50 15.28 18.10
N MET A 136 36.30 14.59 19.23
CA MET A 136 37.27 14.53 20.33
C MET A 136 38.09 13.24 20.36
N TRP A 137 37.96 12.36 19.36
CA TRP A 137 38.67 11.09 19.35
C TRP A 137 40.19 11.28 19.46
N PRO A 138 40.84 10.79 20.54
CA PRO A 138 42.21 11.14 20.82
C PRO A 138 43.17 10.38 19.89
N PRO A 139 44.20 11.05 19.33
CA PRO A 139 45.16 10.43 18.44
C PRO A 139 46.04 9.44 19.21
N GLY A 140 46.30 8.26 18.63
CA GLY A 140 47.28 7.29 19.16
C GLY A 140 46.82 6.44 20.36
N VAL A 141 45.74 6.80 21.05
CA VAL A 141 45.20 6.03 22.22
C VAL A 141 44.38 4.81 21.78
N ALA A 142 44.21 4.64 20.48
CA ALA A 142 43.20 3.77 19.90
C ALA A 142 43.74 2.44 19.37
N THR A 143 45.05 2.17 19.38
CA THR A 143 45.61 0.97 18.73
C THR A 143 44.99 -0.35 19.20
N PHE A 144 44.57 -0.44 20.47
CA PHE A 144 43.85 -1.60 21.01
C PHE A 144 42.36 -1.63 20.63
N TRP A 145 41.70 -0.47 20.64
CA TRP A 145 40.24 -0.34 20.45
C TRP A 145 39.81 -0.18 18.98
N THR A 146 40.72 0.25 18.10
CA THR A 146 40.46 0.51 16.68
C THR A 146 41.15 -0.49 15.75
N ASP A 147 41.53 -1.66 16.26
CA ASP A 147 42.13 -2.75 15.48
C ASP A 147 43.37 -2.28 14.67
N GLY A 148 44.17 -1.37 15.23
CA GLY A 148 45.33 -0.79 14.57
C GLY A 148 45.03 0.22 13.45
N ILE A 149 43.77 0.58 13.21
CA ILE A 149 43.38 1.58 12.21
C ILE A 149 43.57 2.99 12.80
N PRO A 150 44.35 3.86 12.14
CA PRO A 150 44.58 5.22 12.63
C PRO A 150 43.28 6.02 12.53
N CYS A 151 42.85 6.60 13.65
CA CYS A 151 41.66 7.43 13.74
C CYS A 151 42.00 8.70 14.52
N ARG A 152 41.57 9.86 14.02
CA ARG A 152 41.79 11.15 14.67
C ARG A 152 40.52 11.97 14.69
N GLY A 153 40.24 12.62 15.81
CA GLY A 153 39.09 13.50 15.97
C GLY A 153 39.10 14.63 14.93
N LEU A 154 37.91 14.94 14.39
CA LEU A 154 37.74 15.97 13.36
C LEU A 154 38.18 17.36 13.85
N ALA A 155 38.00 17.65 15.15
CA ALA A 155 38.36 18.92 15.76
C ALA A 155 39.85 19.05 16.12
N LEU A 156 40.60 17.94 16.06
CA LEU A 156 42.02 17.86 16.41
C LEU A 156 42.97 18.04 15.22
N GLY A 157 42.42 18.15 14.00
CA GLY A 157 43.21 18.49 12.82
C GLY A 157 43.37 19.99 12.62
N GLU A 158 44.01 20.38 11.52
CA GLU A 158 44.27 21.77 11.15
C GLU A 158 42.97 22.57 10.99
N TYR A 159 41.94 21.93 10.42
CA TYR A 159 40.63 22.53 10.22
C TYR A 159 39.61 21.99 11.22
N LYS A 160 39.15 22.85 12.14
CA LYS A 160 38.27 22.44 13.25
C LYS A 160 36.79 22.31 12.87
N LEU A 161 36.40 22.82 11.70
CA LEU A 161 34.99 22.90 11.28
C LEU A 161 34.55 21.71 10.41
N TRP A 162 35.34 20.64 10.31
CA TRP A 162 34.98 19.45 9.55
C TRP A 162 33.65 18.84 9.99
N ALA A 163 33.39 18.78 11.30
CA ALA A 163 32.15 18.19 11.82
C ALA A 163 30.90 18.98 11.38
N LEU A 164 30.98 20.31 11.38
CA LEU A 164 29.90 21.18 10.91
C LEU A 164 29.66 20.99 9.40
N TRP A 165 30.73 20.82 8.62
CA TRP A 165 30.61 20.56 7.19
C TRP A 165 29.93 19.21 6.91
N VAL A 166 30.26 18.15 7.68
CA VAL A 166 29.55 16.85 7.61
C VAL A 166 28.07 17.01 7.95
N TRP A 167 27.73 17.80 8.97
CA TRP A 167 26.34 18.09 9.32
C TRP A 167 25.58 18.73 8.16
N ILE A 168 26.15 19.76 7.52
CA ILE A 168 25.56 20.41 6.35
C ILE A 168 25.39 19.40 5.21
N TYR A 169 26.41 18.59 4.94
CA TYR A 169 26.36 17.53 3.92
C TYR A 169 25.22 16.53 4.19
N CYS A 170 25.10 16.06 5.42
CA CYS A 170 24.05 15.16 5.86
C CYS A 170 22.65 15.79 5.73
N ILE A 171 22.48 17.05 6.09
CA ILE A 171 21.21 17.77 5.91
C ILE A 171 20.86 17.88 4.43
N VAL A 172 21.77 18.29 3.57
CA VAL A 172 21.50 18.40 2.12
C VAL A 172 21.08 17.05 1.54
N TRP A 173 21.81 15.99 1.86
CA TRP A 173 21.46 14.65 1.39
C TRP A 173 20.18 14.09 2.00
N TRP A 174 19.85 14.48 3.23
CA TRP A 174 18.58 14.11 3.85
C TRP A 174 17.39 14.68 3.09
N TRP A 175 17.46 15.92 2.61
CA TRP A 175 16.44 16.50 1.73
C TRP A 175 16.31 15.75 0.41
N ILE A 176 17.45 15.43 -0.24
CA ILE A 176 17.47 14.64 -1.48
C ILE A 176 16.86 13.25 -1.24
N GLN A 177 17.20 12.62 -0.12
CA GLN A 177 16.69 11.31 0.24
C GLN A 177 15.18 11.33 0.50
N ASP A 178 14.66 12.35 1.15
CA ASP A 178 13.21 12.52 1.36
C ASP A 178 12.48 12.74 0.02
N LEU A 179 13.09 13.49 -0.92
CA LEU A 179 12.59 13.64 -2.29
C LEU A 179 12.56 12.30 -3.04
N CYS A 180 13.64 11.52 -2.98
CA CYS A 180 13.69 10.18 -3.59
C CYS A 180 12.61 9.25 -3.03
N LYS A 181 12.38 9.29 -1.71
CA LYS A 181 11.31 8.54 -1.03
C LYS A 181 9.93 8.94 -1.56
N VAL A 182 9.63 10.24 -1.58
CA VAL A 182 8.33 10.75 -2.08
C VAL A 182 8.14 10.39 -3.55
N GLY A 183 9.20 10.52 -4.37
CA GLY A 183 9.21 10.09 -5.76
C GLY A 183 8.91 8.59 -5.91
N ALA A 184 9.52 7.74 -5.10
CA ALA A 184 9.26 6.29 -5.10
C ALA A 184 7.81 5.96 -4.80
N TYR A 185 7.22 6.59 -3.76
CA TYR A 185 5.79 6.42 -3.46
C TYR A 185 4.88 6.94 -4.58
N TRP A 186 5.24 8.06 -5.21
CA TRP A 186 4.52 8.61 -6.35
C TRP A 186 4.52 7.62 -7.53
N VAL A 187 5.67 7.04 -7.89
CA VAL A 187 5.79 6.03 -8.95
C VAL A 187 4.96 4.78 -8.63
N ILE A 188 5.08 4.25 -7.41
CA ILE A 188 4.34 3.06 -6.97
C ILE A 188 2.83 3.26 -7.13
N ARG A 189 2.32 4.42 -6.71
CA ARG A 189 0.89 4.76 -6.83
C ARG A 189 0.51 5.06 -8.28
N ARG A 190 1.32 5.76 -9.06
CA ARG A 190 0.99 6.16 -10.43
C ARG A 190 0.84 4.97 -11.39
N TYR A 191 1.65 3.93 -11.19
CA TYR A 191 1.64 2.71 -12.01
C TYR A 191 0.93 1.54 -11.33
N ASN A 192 0.32 1.75 -10.16
CA ASN A 192 -0.29 0.70 -9.34
C ASN A 192 0.62 -0.52 -9.15
N LEU A 193 1.92 -0.25 -8.96
CA LEU A 193 2.90 -1.31 -8.74
C LEU A 193 2.51 -2.08 -7.48
N PHE A 194 2.54 -3.41 -7.56
CA PHE A 194 2.15 -4.32 -6.49
C PHE A 194 0.68 -4.24 -6.05
N GLY A 195 -0.20 -3.61 -6.85
CA GLY A 195 -1.64 -3.54 -6.57
C GLY A 195 -1.99 -2.67 -5.36
N VAL A 196 -1.12 -1.71 -5.00
CA VAL A 196 -1.29 -0.84 -3.83
C VAL A 196 -2.60 -0.05 -3.91
N ASN A 197 -2.94 0.54 -5.06
CA ASN A 197 -4.19 1.29 -5.21
C ASN A 197 -5.41 0.37 -5.14
N THR A 198 -5.30 -0.84 -5.69
CA THR A 198 -6.39 -1.83 -5.65
C THR A 198 -6.70 -2.25 -4.21
N ALA A 199 -5.67 -2.41 -3.37
CA ALA A 199 -5.85 -2.71 -1.96
C ALA A 199 -6.47 -1.55 -1.18
N THR A 200 -6.06 -0.30 -1.45
CA THR A 200 -6.69 0.89 -0.85
C THR A 200 -8.18 0.98 -1.21
N LEU A 201 -8.56 0.68 -2.46
CA LEU A 201 -9.96 0.64 -2.90
C LEU A 201 -10.77 -0.46 -2.21
N VAL A 202 -10.21 -1.66 -2.05
CA VAL A 202 -10.85 -2.76 -1.30
C VAL A 202 -11.02 -2.40 0.18
N ASN A 203 -10.13 -1.58 0.74
CA ASN A 203 -10.21 -1.16 2.15
C ASN A 203 -11.21 -0.02 2.38
N MET A 204 -11.45 0.85 1.39
CA MET A 204 -12.57 1.79 1.43
C MET A 204 -13.92 1.06 1.51
N ARG A 205 -14.05 -0.10 0.84
CA ARG A 205 -15.24 -0.98 0.89
C ARG A 205 -15.67 -1.32 2.32
N ASP A 206 -14.73 -1.63 3.20
CA ASP A 206 -15.03 -2.06 4.58
C ASP A 206 -15.38 -0.83 5.47
N LYS A 207 -14.91 0.37 5.14
CA LYS A 207 -15.28 1.62 5.83
C LYS A 207 -16.63 2.19 5.36
N THR A 208 -16.98 2.04 4.08
CA THR A 208 -18.21 2.62 3.51
C THR A 208 -19.45 1.75 3.69
N THR A 209 -19.34 0.58 4.33
CA THR A 209 -20.53 -0.19 4.77
C THR A 209 -21.34 0.57 5.83
N PHE A 210 -20.76 1.60 6.47
CA PHE A 210 -21.44 2.47 7.43
C PHE A 210 -21.05 3.94 7.22
N GLY A 211 -21.56 4.59 6.17
CA GLY A 211 -21.34 6.04 6.03
C GLY A 211 -21.56 6.58 4.62
N ASP A 212 -22.77 7.08 4.44
CA ASP A 212 -23.28 7.99 3.41
C ASP A 212 -22.24 9.01 2.87
N LYS A 213 -21.92 8.98 1.55
CA LYS A 213 -21.77 10.16 0.62
C LYS A 213 -20.94 9.99 -0.67
N ASP A 214 -20.19 8.91 -0.92
CA ASP A 214 -19.39 8.79 -2.17
C ASP A 214 -20.09 7.99 -3.29
N SER A 215 -20.45 8.66 -4.40
CA SER A 215 -21.19 8.04 -5.52
C SER A 215 -20.35 7.04 -6.34
N LEU A 216 -19.05 7.27 -6.50
CA LEU A 216 -18.14 6.35 -7.20
C LEU A 216 -17.94 5.03 -6.44
N ALA A 217 -17.89 5.11 -5.10
CA ALA A 217 -17.81 3.94 -4.23
C ALA A 217 -19.09 3.10 -4.33
N ARG A 218 -20.27 3.74 -4.38
CA ARG A 218 -21.57 3.07 -4.58
C ARG A 218 -21.69 2.38 -5.93
N MET A 219 -21.26 3.03 -7.02
CA MET A 219 -21.27 2.40 -8.35
C MET A 219 -20.36 1.16 -8.40
N SER A 220 -19.19 1.22 -7.75
CA SER A 220 -18.30 0.06 -7.65
C SER A 220 -18.87 -1.05 -6.74
N ALA A 221 -19.56 -0.67 -5.65
CA ALA A 221 -20.23 -1.61 -4.74
C ALA A 221 -21.38 -2.33 -5.44
N GLY A 222 -22.24 -1.60 -6.18
CA GLY A 222 -23.34 -2.19 -6.94
C GLY A 222 -22.87 -3.16 -8.02
N MET A 223 -21.74 -2.88 -8.68
CA MET A 223 -21.15 -3.80 -9.68
C MET A 223 -20.61 -5.09 -9.05
N VAL A 224 -19.99 -5.01 -7.87
CA VAL A 224 -19.44 -6.18 -7.17
C VAL A 224 -20.54 -6.97 -6.45
N GLU A 225 -21.52 -6.30 -5.84
CA GLU A 225 -22.71 -6.92 -5.26
C GLU A 225 -23.51 -7.65 -6.36
N GLY A 226 -23.65 -7.06 -7.54
CA GLY A 226 -24.24 -7.71 -8.72
C GLY A 226 -23.54 -9.01 -9.12
N LYS A 227 -22.20 -9.07 -9.07
CA LYS A 227 -21.44 -10.31 -9.35
C LYS A 227 -21.61 -11.38 -8.27
N LEU A 228 -21.71 -10.99 -7.01
CA LEU A 228 -21.96 -11.93 -5.91
C LEU A 228 -23.34 -12.58 -6.07
N LEU A 229 -24.34 -11.75 -6.35
CA LEU A 229 -25.73 -12.15 -6.57
C LEU A 229 -25.87 -13.05 -7.81
N GLU A 230 -25.20 -12.72 -8.91
CA GLU A 230 -25.11 -13.59 -10.08
C GLU A 230 -24.51 -14.95 -9.75
N LYS A 231 -23.43 -15.00 -8.95
CA LYS A 231 -22.82 -16.26 -8.53
C LYS A 231 -23.72 -17.09 -7.62
N GLN A 232 -24.57 -16.45 -6.81
CA GLN A 232 -25.59 -17.16 -6.03
C GLN A 232 -26.65 -17.79 -6.94
N VAL A 233 -27.12 -17.05 -7.95
CA VAL A 233 -28.09 -17.55 -8.94
C VAL A 233 -27.48 -18.66 -9.79
N GLU A 234 -26.19 -18.58 -10.13
CA GLU A 234 -25.48 -19.64 -10.86
C GLU A 234 -25.41 -20.93 -10.05
N ARG A 235 -25.08 -20.85 -8.75
CA ARG A 235 -25.10 -22.00 -7.83
C ARG A 235 -26.49 -22.61 -7.66
N ALA A 236 -27.52 -21.77 -7.59
CA ALA A 236 -28.91 -22.21 -7.53
C ALA A 236 -29.29 -22.95 -8.82
N ALA A 237 -28.97 -22.39 -9.99
CA ALA A 237 -29.20 -22.99 -11.29
C ALA A 237 -28.50 -24.35 -11.45
N ASP A 238 -27.24 -24.47 -11.00
CA ASP A 238 -26.50 -25.74 -11.05
C ASP A 238 -27.09 -26.80 -10.14
N THR A 239 -27.71 -26.39 -9.03
CA THR A 239 -28.38 -27.30 -8.10
C THR A 239 -29.70 -27.79 -8.69
N VAL A 240 -30.51 -26.90 -9.26
CA VAL A 240 -31.75 -27.27 -9.97
C VAL A 240 -31.45 -28.16 -11.18
N ALA A 241 -30.40 -27.85 -11.96
CA ALA A 241 -29.99 -28.66 -13.10
C ALA A 241 -29.51 -30.06 -12.68
N ARG A 242 -28.86 -30.20 -11.51
CA ARG A 242 -28.49 -31.51 -10.96
C ARG A 242 -29.71 -32.32 -10.55
N VAL A 243 -30.67 -31.71 -9.86
CA VAL A 243 -31.94 -32.38 -9.49
C VAL A 243 -32.72 -32.79 -10.74
N ALA A 244 -32.77 -31.93 -11.76
CA ALA A 244 -33.43 -32.23 -13.04
C ALA A 244 -32.77 -33.34 -13.87
N ARG A 245 -31.48 -33.64 -13.64
CA ARG A 245 -30.81 -34.79 -14.28
C ARG A 245 -31.02 -36.08 -13.50
N ALA A 246 -31.18 -35.98 -12.18
CA ALA A 246 -31.44 -37.12 -11.31
C ALA A 246 -32.90 -37.58 -11.37
N SER A 247 -33.83 -36.64 -11.53
CA SER A 247 -35.27 -36.88 -11.62
C SER A 247 -35.74 -36.83 -13.07
N ASN A 248 -36.54 -37.81 -13.51
CA ASN A 248 -37.12 -37.84 -14.87
C ASN A 248 -38.48 -37.12 -14.95
N ASP A 249 -38.79 -36.26 -13.96
CA ASP A 249 -40.06 -35.57 -13.88
C ASP A 249 -40.15 -34.42 -14.90
N PRO A 250 -41.20 -34.38 -15.76
CA PRO A 250 -41.44 -33.26 -16.68
C PRO A 250 -41.56 -31.90 -15.99
N ALA A 251 -42.05 -31.82 -14.75
CA ALA A 251 -42.12 -30.59 -13.96
C ALA A 251 -40.73 -30.01 -13.68
N ILE A 252 -39.78 -30.87 -13.31
CA ILE A 252 -38.42 -30.46 -12.93
C ILE A 252 -37.58 -30.13 -14.16
N ARG A 253 -37.85 -30.75 -15.32
CA ARG A 253 -37.26 -30.35 -16.60
C ARG A 253 -37.72 -28.96 -17.05
N ARG A 254 -38.98 -28.59 -16.81
CA ARG A 254 -39.44 -27.21 -17.05
C ARG A 254 -38.80 -26.23 -16.07
N ALA A 255 -38.61 -26.65 -14.82
CA ALA A 255 -37.93 -25.84 -13.82
C ALA A 255 -36.47 -25.53 -14.20
N SER A 256 -35.74 -26.51 -14.73
CA SER A 256 -34.36 -26.30 -15.20
C SER A 256 -34.28 -25.42 -16.44
N GLN A 257 -35.22 -25.54 -17.38
CA GLN A 257 -35.29 -24.60 -18.51
C GLN A 257 -35.58 -23.17 -18.05
N GLY A 258 -36.47 -22.99 -17.07
CA GLY A 258 -36.76 -21.69 -16.48
C GLY A 258 -35.56 -21.10 -15.73
N ILE A 259 -34.79 -21.91 -15.00
CA ILE A 259 -33.65 -21.39 -14.23
C ILE A 259 -32.50 -20.89 -15.13
N ASP A 260 -32.35 -21.45 -16.33
CA ASP A 260 -31.40 -20.94 -17.32
C ASP A 260 -31.81 -19.55 -17.84
N VAL A 261 -33.11 -19.31 -18.05
CA VAL A 261 -33.64 -17.98 -18.41
C VAL A 261 -33.41 -16.98 -17.27
N VAL A 262 -33.55 -17.40 -16.01
CA VAL A 262 -33.22 -16.59 -14.82
C VAL A 262 -31.73 -16.24 -14.82
N ARG A 263 -30.84 -17.19 -15.10
CA ARG A 263 -29.39 -16.96 -15.18
C ARG A 263 -29.05 -15.89 -16.23
N THR A 264 -29.60 -16.00 -17.43
CA THR A 264 -29.39 -15.01 -18.51
C THR A 264 -29.94 -13.64 -18.12
N SER A 265 -31.13 -13.60 -17.50
CA SER A 265 -31.78 -12.36 -17.07
C SER A 265 -30.96 -11.61 -16.02
N VAL A 266 -30.35 -12.30 -15.05
CA VAL A 266 -29.49 -11.68 -14.02
C VAL A 266 -28.21 -11.12 -14.62
N ARG A 267 -27.60 -11.83 -15.58
CA ARG A 267 -26.41 -11.35 -16.28
C ARG A 267 -26.70 -10.07 -17.07
N VAL A 268 -27.80 -10.04 -17.82
CA VAL A 268 -28.24 -8.85 -18.56
C VAL A 268 -28.57 -7.70 -17.60
N ALA A 269 -29.23 -7.98 -16.48
CA ALA A 269 -29.53 -6.98 -15.45
C ALA A 269 -28.25 -6.34 -14.90
N ARG A 270 -27.26 -7.14 -14.52
CA ARG A 270 -25.95 -6.67 -14.06
C ARG A 270 -25.24 -5.83 -15.12
N ASP A 271 -25.18 -6.32 -16.36
CA ASP A 271 -24.48 -5.63 -17.44
C ASP A 271 -25.15 -4.28 -17.74
N SER A 272 -26.49 -4.20 -17.64
CA SER A 272 -27.23 -2.95 -17.81
C SER A 272 -27.02 -1.94 -16.68
N LEU A 273 -26.76 -2.41 -15.45
CA LEU A 273 -26.38 -1.56 -14.31
C LEU A 273 -24.98 -0.95 -14.49
N GLY A 274 -24.06 -1.69 -15.12
CA GLY A 274 -22.71 -1.22 -15.45
C GLY A 274 -22.63 -0.37 -16.72
N ALA A 275 -23.67 -0.37 -17.57
CA ALA A 275 -23.68 0.36 -18.83
C ALA A 275 -23.92 1.87 -18.63
N THR A 276 -23.17 2.68 -19.37
CA THR A 276 -23.34 4.15 -19.45
C THR A 276 -24.72 4.53 -19.98
N THR A 277 -25.27 3.75 -20.90
CA THR A 277 -26.60 3.95 -21.50
C THR A 277 -27.74 3.43 -20.62
N GLY A 278 -27.46 2.67 -19.54
CA GLY A 278 -28.48 2.03 -18.71
C GLY A 278 -29.20 0.85 -19.37
N ALA A 279 -28.70 0.36 -20.50
CA ALA A 279 -29.22 -0.79 -21.22
C ALA A 279 -28.07 -1.69 -21.71
N ALA A 280 -28.25 -3.00 -21.59
CA ALA A 280 -27.33 -4.01 -22.12
C ALA A 280 -27.97 -4.74 -23.30
N LYS A 281 -27.15 -5.20 -24.25
CA LYS A 281 -27.64 -6.07 -25.32
C LYS A 281 -27.96 -7.45 -24.74
N ASP A 282 -29.18 -7.90 -24.96
CA ASP A 282 -29.57 -9.26 -24.65
C ASP A 282 -28.84 -10.23 -25.60
N PRO A 283 -28.12 -11.25 -25.09
CA PRO A 283 -27.38 -12.19 -25.92
C PRO A 283 -28.27 -13.06 -26.83
N GLU A 284 -29.55 -13.26 -26.50
CA GLU A 284 -30.46 -14.10 -27.28
C GLU A 284 -31.18 -13.33 -28.39
N THR A 285 -31.56 -12.07 -28.13
CA THR A 285 -32.36 -11.26 -29.06
C THR A 285 -31.59 -10.12 -29.71
N GLY A 286 -30.40 -9.78 -29.21
CA GLY A 286 -29.61 -8.63 -29.65
C GLY A 286 -30.20 -7.26 -29.29
N ALA A 287 -31.38 -7.22 -28.68
CA ALA A 287 -32.10 -6.01 -28.32
C ALA A 287 -31.50 -5.35 -27.06
N ALA A 288 -31.50 -4.01 -27.04
CA ALA A 288 -31.10 -3.26 -25.86
C ALA A 288 -32.18 -3.40 -24.77
N THR A 289 -31.81 -4.02 -23.64
CA THR A 289 -32.73 -4.29 -22.53
C THR A 289 -32.26 -3.58 -21.26
N SER A 290 -33.20 -2.97 -20.54
CA SER A 290 -32.95 -2.30 -19.26
C SER A 290 -32.93 -3.28 -18.09
N ALA A 291 -32.26 -2.90 -17.00
CA ALA A 291 -32.21 -3.68 -15.76
C ALA A 291 -33.60 -4.07 -15.25
N ALA A 292 -34.54 -3.13 -15.26
CA ALA A 292 -35.91 -3.39 -14.81
C ALA A 292 -36.64 -4.41 -15.69
N ALA A 293 -36.45 -4.36 -17.01
CA ALA A 293 -37.06 -5.31 -17.93
C ALA A 293 -36.48 -6.73 -17.73
N SER A 294 -35.17 -6.86 -17.52
CA SER A 294 -34.54 -8.15 -17.19
C SER A 294 -34.97 -8.69 -15.83
N LEU A 295 -35.09 -7.84 -14.80
CA LEU A 295 -35.55 -8.26 -13.47
C LEU A 295 -37.04 -8.66 -13.48
N GLY A 296 -37.87 -7.97 -14.27
CA GLY A 296 -39.26 -8.36 -14.47
C GLY A 296 -39.40 -9.73 -15.16
N ARG A 297 -38.58 -10.00 -16.20
CA ARG A 297 -38.51 -11.32 -16.85
C ARG A 297 -38.08 -12.41 -15.87
N MET A 298 -37.07 -12.12 -15.04
CA MET A 298 -36.60 -13.04 -14.00
C MET A 298 -37.73 -13.41 -13.02
N GLN A 299 -38.45 -12.41 -12.49
CA GLN A 299 -39.57 -12.65 -11.55
C GLN A 299 -40.72 -13.43 -12.18
N ALA A 300 -41.10 -13.12 -13.42
CA ALA A 300 -42.13 -13.85 -14.14
C ALA A 300 -41.74 -15.32 -14.35
N THR A 301 -40.46 -15.58 -14.66
CA THR A 301 -39.94 -16.93 -14.86
C THR A 301 -39.91 -17.72 -13.56
N VAL A 302 -39.48 -17.12 -12.44
CA VAL A 302 -39.51 -17.74 -11.10
C VAL A 302 -40.94 -18.17 -10.74
N ALA A 303 -41.94 -17.31 -10.96
CA ALA A 303 -43.34 -17.65 -10.72
C ALA A 303 -43.88 -18.79 -11.60
N GLN A 304 -43.38 -18.91 -12.84
CA GLN A 304 -43.71 -20.04 -13.71
C GLN A 304 -43.08 -21.35 -13.22
N ILE A 305 -41.84 -21.30 -12.71
CA ILE A 305 -41.15 -22.46 -12.14
C ILE A 305 -41.90 -22.95 -10.89
N GLU A 306 -42.32 -22.05 -10.00
CA GLU A 306 -43.08 -22.39 -8.79
C GLU A 306 -44.38 -23.14 -9.13
N ARG A 307 -45.14 -22.64 -10.11
CA ARG A 307 -46.38 -23.31 -10.58
C ARG A 307 -46.10 -24.68 -11.18
N ALA A 308 -45.00 -24.83 -11.93
CA ALA A 308 -44.63 -26.13 -12.48
C ALA A 308 -44.25 -27.12 -11.38
N LEU A 309 -43.65 -26.64 -10.28
CA LEU A 309 -43.20 -27.44 -9.15
C LEU A 309 -44.34 -27.95 -8.24
N GLU A 310 -45.53 -27.40 -8.33
CA GLU A 310 -46.68 -27.86 -7.53
C GLU A 310 -47.05 -29.32 -7.79
N ALA A 311 -46.73 -29.83 -8.99
CA ALA A 311 -46.97 -31.21 -9.40
C ALA A 311 -45.83 -32.18 -9.06
N ALA A 312 -44.71 -31.69 -8.51
CA ALA A 312 -43.50 -32.49 -8.27
C ALA A 312 -43.49 -33.19 -6.89
N PRO A 313 -42.69 -34.26 -6.72
CA PRO A 313 -42.53 -34.96 -5.44
C PRO A 313 -42.07 -34.04 -4.29
N PRO A 314 -42.56 -34.24 -3.04
CA PRO A 314 -42.35 -33.30 -1.94
C PRO A 314 -40.87 -33.10 -1.58
N ALA A 315 -40.05 -34.15 -1.62
CA ALA A 315 -38.62 -34.07 -1.28
C ALA A 315 -37.81 -33.24 -2.30
N GLU A 316 -38.12 -33.35 -3.59
CA GLU A 316 -37.43 -32.61 -4.66
C GLU A 316 -37.94 -31.17 -4.73
N ARG A 317 -39.23 -30.97 -4.43
CA ARG A 317 -39.87 -29.66 -4.33
C ARG A 317 -39.23 -28.79 -3.26
N GLU A 318 -39.02 -29.30 -2.05
CA GLU A 318 -38.42 -28.53 -0.94
C GLU A 318 -37.00 -28.05 -1.27
N LEU A 319 -36.17 -28.92 -1.87
CA LEU A 319 -34.79 -28.58 -2.24
C LEU A 319 -34.72 -27.46 -3.27
N ILE A 320 -35.58 -27.52 -4.30
CA ILE A 320 -35.64 -26.51 -5.35
C ILE A 320 -36.28 -25.21 -4.83
N GLN A 321 -37.26 -25.31 -3.92
CA GLN A 321 -37.94 -24.15 -3.33
C GLN A 321 -36.98 -23.27 -2.51
N ILE A 322 -36.08 -23.88 -1.73
CA ILE A 322 -35.01 -23.14 -1.03
C ILE A 322 -34.14 -22.34 -2.01
N GLN A 323 -33.84 -22.91 -3.18
CA GLN A 323 -33.04 -22.22 -4.20
C GLN A 323 -33.83 -21.10 -4.88
N LEU A 324 -35.12 -21.31 -5.15
CA LEU A 324 -36.01 -20.31 -5.73
C LEU A 324 -36.20 -19.11 -4.79
N ASP A 325 -36.33 -19.34 -3.49
CA ASP A 325 -36.42 -18.27 -2.48
C ASP A 325 -35.14 -17.43 -2.45
N ALA A 326 -33.96 -18.06 -2.53
CA ALA A 326 -32.68 -17.36 -2.62
C ALA A 326 -32.56 -16.53 -3.91
N VAL A 327 -33.03 -17.08 -5.04
CA VAL A 327 -33.08 -16.38 -6.34
C VAL A 327 -34.04 -15.19 -6.30
N ARG A 328 -35.18 -15.32 -5.62
CA ARG A 328 -36.15 -14.25 -5.43
C ARG A 328 -35.60 -13.12 -4.57
N ALA A 329 -35.00 -13.45 -3.42
CA ALA A 329 -34.32 -12.46 -2.57
C ALA A 329 -33.22 -11.71 -3.34
N THR A 330 -32.51 -12.42 -4.21
CA THR A 330 -31.51 -11.83 -5.11
C THR A 330 -32.13 -10.85 -6.11
N ALA A 331 -33.26 -11.20 -6.73
CA ALA A 331 -33.97 -10.33 -7.66
C ALA A 331 -34.45 -9.03 -6.99
N GLU A 332 -35.02 -9.14 -5.77
CA GLU A 332 -35.49 -8.00 -4.99
C GLU A 332 -34.33 -7.07 -4.60
N ARG A 333 -33.18 -7.63 -4.22
CA ARG A 333 -31.94 -6.88 -3.95
C ARG A 333 -31.44 -6.13 -5.18
N LEU A 334 -31.36 -6.78 -6.34
CA LEU A 334 -30.97 -6.12 -7.59
C LEU A 334 -31.95 -5.01 -8.00
N ALA A 335 -33.24 -5.21 -7.79
CA ALA A 335 -34.26 -4.19 -8.06
C ALA A 335 -34.17 -2.99 -7.11
N ALA A 336 -33.76 -3.20 -5.85
CA ALA A 336 -33.47 -2.10 -4.93
C ALA A 336 -32.25 -1.29 -5.39
N ILE A 337 -31.17 -1.97 -5.81
CA ILE A 337 -29.95 -1.33 -6.34
C ILE A 337 -30.27 -0.53 -7.61
N ASP A 338 -31.02 -1.08 -8.56
CA ASP A 338 -31.43 -0.37 -9.79
C ASP A 338 -32.24 0.90 -9.48
N ARG A 339 -33.20 0.82 -8.53
CA ARG A 339 -33.97 2.00 -8.10
C ARG A 339 -33.09 3.08 -7.48
N GLN A 340 -32.15 2.69 -6.63
CA GLN A 340 -31.18 3.62 -6.04
C GLN A 340 -30.28 4.27 -7.09
N MET A 341 -29.73 3.48 -8.01
CA MET A 341 -28.88 3.96 -9.10
C MET A 341 -29.60 4.92 -10.05
N ARG A 342 -30.90 4.70 -10.32
CA ARG A 342 -31.70 5.63 -11.13
C ARG A 342 -32.03 6.93 -10.41
N ALA A 343 -32.25 6.87 -9.10
CA ALA A 343 -32.48 8.08 -8.30
C ALA A 343 -31.23 8.98 -8.29
N GLU A 344 -30.03 8.41 -8.27
CA GLU A 344 -28.76 9.16 -8.30
C GLU A 344 -28.40 9.71 -9.69
N ARG A 345 -28.96 9.17 -10.78
CA ARG A 345 -28.72 9.66 -12.16
C ARG A 345 -29.64 10.82 -12.56
N ARG A 346 -30.66 11.15 -11.77
CA ARG A 346 -31.61 12.26 -12.02
C ARG A 346 -31.18 13.52 -11.28
#